data_AF-A0AAJ2H5D0-F1
#
_entry.id   AF-A0AAJ2H5D0-F1
#
_cell.length_a   1.000
_cell.length_b   1.000
_cell.length_c   1.000
_cell.angle_alpha   90.00
_cell.angle_beta   90.00
_cell.angle_gamma   90.00
#
_symmetry.space_group_name_H-M   'P 1'
#
loop_
_entity.id
_entity.type
_entity.pdbx_description
1 polymer ?
#
loop_
_entity_poly.entity_id
_entity_poly.type
_entity_poly.pdbx_seq_one_letter_code
_entity_poly.pdbx_strand_id
1 'polypeptide(L)'
;VALEGDAKQRYADISARLSELSSHFSNHVLDATQAWSMPLTEQQLQGLPESSVALLQQLGAQREQRGAIATLDFPAYLAIMTHADDRSVRESVYRAYVTRASELGDAKFDNSELMQEILQLRLEMANLLGFDNFADYSLASKMAPSVHEVKQFLVNLADKARQPANAELEQLQHEAQQHGIEE
;
A
#
# COMPACT_ATOMS: atom_id res chain seq x y z
N VAL A 1 -10.66 30.00 -11.54
CA VAL A 1 -11.90 29.78 -12.31
C VAL A 1 -13.08 30.06 -11.41
N ALA A 2 -13.98 30.97 -11.80
CA ALA A 2 -15.22 31.20 -11.08
C ALA A 2 -16.31 30.36 -11.75
N LEU A 3 -16.55 29.14 -11.23
CA LEU A 3 -17.66 28.31 -11.70
C LEU A 3 -18.99 28.95 -11.30
N GLU A 4 -19.96 28.90 -12.20
CA GLU A 4 -21.31 29.44 -12.00
C GLU A 4 -22.38 28.39 -12.34
N GLY A 5 -23.59 28.59 -11.83
CA GLY A 5 -24.75 27.73 -12.11
C GLY A 5 -24.49 26.25 -11.85
N ASP A 6 -24.93 25.40 -12.78
CA ASP A 6 -24.86 23.95 -12.69
C ASP A 6 -23.42 23.42 -12.54
N ALA A 7 -22.43 24.08 -13.13
CA ALA A 7 -21.03 23.68 -13.02
C ALA A 7 -20.50 23.84 -11.59
N LYS A 8 -20.94 24.89 -10.87
CA LYS A 8 -20.58 25.08 -9.46
C LYS A 8 -21.24 24.03 -8.57
N GLN A 9 -22.51 23.70 -8.82
CA GLN A 9 -23.20 22.65 -8.08
C GLN A 9 -22.54 21.29 -8.31
N ARG A 10 -22.28 20.94 -9.57
CA ARG A 10 -21.63 19.68 -9.93
C ARG A 10 -20.25 19.54 -9.29
N TYR A 11 -19.46 20.62 -9.27
CA TYR A 11 -18.16 20.62 -8.58
C TYR A 11 -18.32 20.34 -7.07
N ALA A 12 -19.32 20.94 -6.42
CA ALA A 12 -19.60 20.68 -5.01
C ALA A 12 -20.00 19.22 -4.76
N ASP A 13 -20.86 18.66 -5.60
CA ASP A 13 -21.30 17.26 -5.52
C ASP A 13 -20.13 16.29 -5.70
N ILE A 14 -19.27 16.53 -6.70
CA ILE A 14 -18.05 15.74 -6.93
C ILE A 14 -17.12 15.82 -5.71
N SER A 15 -16.91 17.02 -5.16
CA SER A 15 -16.05 17.21 -3.99
C SER A 15 -16.58 16.45 -2.77
N ALA A 16 -17.90 16.46 -2.54
CA ALA A 16 -18.51 15.71 -1.45
C ALA A 16 -18.33 14.21 -1.65
N ARG A 17 -18.60 13.71 -2.87
CA ARG A 17 -18.45 12.28 -3.20
C ARG A 17 -17.01 11.80 -3.10
N LEU A 18 -16.04 12.57 -3.57
CA LEU A 18 -14.61 12.24 -3.43
C LEU A 18 -14.18 12.14 -1.95
N SER A 19 -14.74 12.98 -1.07
CA SER A 19 -14.47 12.93 0.39
C SER A 19 -15.03 11.64 1.02
N GLU A 20 -16.25 11.27 0.63
CA GLU A 20 -16.90 10.02 1.03
C GLU A 20 -16.09 8.80 0.56
N LEU A 21 -15.76 8.73 -0.73
CA LEU A 21 -14.97 7.65 -1.32
C LEU A 21 -13.58 7.52 -0.68
N SER A 22 -12.91 8.63 -0.38
CA SER A 22 -11.60 8.61 0.29
C SER A 22 -11.68 8.04 1.71
N SER A 23 -12.78 8.32 2.42
CA SER A 23 -13.04 7.76 3.74
C SER A 23 -13.31 6.26 3.66
N HIS A 24 -14.14 5.81 2.71
CA HIS A 24 -14.39 4.39 2.47
C HIS A 24 -13.11 3.64 2.10
N PHE A 25 -12.32 4.16 1.17
CA PHE A 25 -11.05 3.57 0.77
C PHE A 25 -10.12 3.33 1.96
N SER A 26 -9.97 4.35 2.81
CA SER A 26 -9.10 4.29 3.99
C SER A 26 -9.62 3.30 5.04
N ASN A 27 -10.95 3.27 5.27
CA ASN A 27 -11.58 2.32 6.18
C ASN A 27 -11.41 0.88 5.69
N HIS A 28 -11.62 0.60 4.40
CA HIS A 28 -11.40 -0.73 3.83
C HIS A 28 -9.96 -1.22 4.01
N VAL A 29 -8.96 -0.35 3.83
CA VAL A 29 -7.55 -0.71 4.07
C VAL A 29 -7.31 -1.03 5.56
N LEU A 30 -7.88 -0.23 6.46
CA LEU A 30 -7.79 -0.47 7.90
C LEU A 30 -8.45 -1.80 8.28
N ASP A 31 -9.69 -2.01 7.84
CA ASP A 31 -10.47 -3.19 8.16
C ASP A 31 -9.85 -4.46 7.58
N ALA A 32 -9.33 -4.42 6.33
CA ALA A 32 -8.57 -5.53 5.75
C ALA A 32 -7.30 -5.84 6.54
N THR A 33 -6.62 -4.82 7.08
CA THR A 33 -5.43 -4.99 7.93
C THR A 33 -5.79 -5.64 9.27
N GLN A 34 -6.91 -5.23 9.89
CA GLN A 34 -7.32 -5.76 11.20
C GLN A 34 -7.98 -7.13 11.11
N ALA A 35 -8.69 -7.43 10.03
CA ALA A 35 -9.40 -8.69 9.85
C ALA A 35 -8.47 -9.90 9.67
N TRP A 36 -7.24 -9.69 9.21
CA TRP A 36 -6.29 -10.78 8.96
C TRP A 36 -5.42 -11.06 10.20
N SER A 37 -5.34 -12.32 10.60
CA SER A 37 -4.28 -12.84 11.47
C SER A 37 -3.98 -14.30 11.16
N MET A 38 -2.77 -14.72 11.52
CA MET A 38 -2.32 -16.11 11.39
C MET A 38 -1.61 -16.53 12.68
N PRO A 39 -2.10 -17.53 13.42
CA PRO A 39 -1.39 -18.08 14.58
C PRO A 39 -0.03 -18.65 14.17
N LEU A 40 0.99 -18.42 15.00
CA LEU A 40 2.34 -18.90 14.77
C LEU A 40 2.71 -19.97 15.80
N THR A 41 3.32 -21.05 15.33
CA THR A 41 3.95 -22.07 16.19
C THR A 41 5.32 -21.61 16.69
N GLU A 42 5.85 -22.23 17.75
CA GLU A 42 7.20 -21.93 18.26
C GLU A 42 8.29 -22.11 17.19
N GLN A 43 8.13 -23.08 16.29
CA GLN A 43 9.06 -23.30 15.17
C GLN A 43 9.01 -22.16 14.15
N GLN A 44 7.83 -21.56 13.93
CA GLN A 44 7.65 -20.44 13.00
C GLN A 44 8.14 -19.10 13.55
N LEU A 45 8.56 -19.05 14.83
CA LEU A 45 9.14 -17.87 15.46
C LEU A 45 10.68 -17.83 15.33
N GLN A 46 11.31 -18.84 14.74
CA GLN A 46 12.77 -18.86 14.56
C GLN A 46 13.25 -17.72 13.65
N GLY A 47 14.43 -17.18 14.00
CA GLY A 47 15.03 -16.01 13.35
C GLY A 47 14.54 -14.66 13.87
N LEU A 48 13.31 -14.59 14.44
CA LEU A 48 12.77 -13.36 14.99
C LEU A 48 13.53 -12.91 16.26
N PRO A 49 13.90 -11.62 16.38
CA PRO A 49 14.40 -11.06 17.64
C PRO A 49 13.37 -11.20 18.76
N GLU A 50 13.83 -11.31 20.01
CA GLU A 50 12.96 -11.45 21.20
C GLU A 50 11.91 -10.32 21.28
N SER A 51 12.29 -9.09 20.92
CA SER A 51 11.37 -7.95 20.87
C SER A 51 10.24 -8.12 19.84
N SER A 52 10.53 -8.78 18.71
CA SER A 52 9.53 -9.10 17.68
C SER A 52 8.61 -10.20 18.17
N VAL A 53 9.13 -11.25 18.80
CA VAL A 53 8.31 -12.31 19.40
C VAL A 53 7.36 -11.74 20.47
N ALA A 54 7.87 -10.87 21.34
CA ALA A 54 7.06 -10.20 22.36
C ALA A 54 5.93 -9.34 21.74
N LEU A 55 6.22 -8.60 20.66
CA LEU A 55 5.21 -7.86 19.90
C LEU A 55 4.10 -8.78 19.36
N LEU A 56 4.47 -9.89 18.72
CA LEU A 56 3.51 -10.83 18.12
C LEU A 56 2.64 -11.53 19.18
N GLN A 57 3.21 -11.82 20.36
CA GLN A 57 2.46 -12.34 21.52
C GLN A 57 1.49 -11.29 22.09
N GLN A 58 1.93 -10.04 22.19
CA GLN A 58 1.07 -8.95 22.64
C GLN A 58 -0.12 -8.75 21.69
N LEU A 59 0.11 -8.80 20.37
CA LEU A 59 -0.96 -8.75 19.36
C LEU A 59 -1.92 -9.92 19.49
N GLY A 60 -1.40 -11.12 19.78
CA GLY A 60 -2.21 -12.31 20.10
C GLY A 60 -3.16 -12.04 21.26
N ALA A 61 -2.61 -11.56 22.38
CA ALA A 61 -3.40 -11.23 23.57
C ALA A 61 -4.46 -10.14 23.31
N GLN A 62 -4.11 -9.09 22.55
CA GLN A 62 -5.06 -8.01 22.19
C GLN A 62 -6.22 -8.50 21.34
N ARG A 63 -6.00 -9.54 20.53
CA ARG A 63 -7.03 -10.15 19.67
C ARG A 63 -7.65 -11.40 20.29
N GLU A 64 -7.46 -11.60 21.60
CA GLU A 64 -7.99 -12.74 22.36
C GLU A 64 -7.55 -14.12 21.79
N GLN A 65 -6.42 -14.15 21.08
CA GLN A 65 -5.80 -15.37 20.56
C GLN A 65 -4.69 -15.85 21.50
N ARG A 66 -4.46 -17.17 21.53
CA ARG A 66 -3.39 -17.76 22.34
C ARG A 66 -2.07 -17.73 21.58
N GLY A 67 -1.03 -17.21 22.23
CA GLY A 67 0.33 -17.22 21.70
C GLY A 67 0.62 -16.09 20.71
N ALA A 68 1.72 -16.23 19.98
CA ALA A 68 2.12 -15.27 18.96
C ALA A 68 1.27 -15.40 17.70
N ILE A 69 0.90 -14.26 17.12
CA ILE A 69 0.17 -14.20 15.86
C ILE A 69 0.88 -13.26 14.89
N ALA A 70 0.88 -13.59 13.61
CA ALA A 70 1.18 -12.62 12.56
C ALA A 70 -0.05 -11.74 12.31
N THR A 71 0.17 -10.43 12.15
CA THR A 71 -0.84 -9.46 11.68
C THR A 71 -0.26 -8.63 10.54
N LEU A 72 -1.10 -7.82 9.90
CA LEU A 72 -0.68 -6.94 8.81
C LEU A 72 -0.32 -5.52 9.27
N ASP A 73 -0.35 -5.26 10.59
CA ASP A 73 0.12 -4.00 11.16
C ASP A 73 1.61 -3.84 10.84
N PHE A 74 2.01 -2.65 10.37
CA PHE A 74 3.32 -2.46 9.73
C PHE A 74 4.52 -2.93 10.58
N PRO A 75 4.58 -2.69 11.91
CA PRO A 75 5.69 -3.20 12.73
C PRO A 75 5.77 -4.74 12.76
N ALA A 76 4.64 -5.45 12.81
CA ALA A 76 4.60 -6.91 12.81
C ALA A 76 4.97 -7.47 11.42
N TYR A 77 4.40 -6.89 10.36
CA TYR A 77 4.74 -7.23 8.97
C TYR A 77 6.25 -7.10 8.72
N LEU A 78 6.83 -5.95 9.06
CA LEU A 78 8.24 -5.67 8.82
C LEU A 78 9.14 -6.63 9.61
N ALA A 79 8.82 -6.93 10.86
CA ALA A 79 9.58 -7.87 11.69
C ALA A 79 9.62 -9.27 11.07
N ILE A 80 8.47 -9.78 10.60
CA ILE A 80 8.39 -11.08 9.94
C ILE A 80 9.17 -11.08 8.63
N MET A 81 8.97 -10.08 7.77
CA MET A 81 9.64 -10.04 6.47
C MET A 81 11.16 -9.90 6.58
N THR A 82 11.65 -9.25 7.63
CA THR A 82 13.08 -9.01 7.83
C THR A 82 13.79 -10.19 8.49
N HIS A 83 13.13 -10.88 9.43
CA HIS A 83 13.82 -11.76 10.36
C HIS A 83 13.30 -13.21 10.43
N ALA A 84 12.08 -13.49 9.99
CA ALA A 84 11.56 -14.86 10.11
C ALA A 84 12.33 -15.81 9.18
N ASP A 85 12.86 -16.90 9.70
CA ASP A 85 13.61 -17.90 8.92
C ASP A 85 12.68 -18.69 7.97
N ASP A 86 11.45 -18.95 8.41
CA ASP A 86 10.47 -19.75 7.66
C ASP A 86 9.93 -18.99 6.43
N ARG A 87 10.31 -19.44 5.23
CA ARG A 87 9.87 -18.89 3.94
C ARG A 87 8.35 -18.93 3.77
N SER A 88 7.67 -19.96 4.28
CA SER A 88 6.21 -20.10 4.15
C SER A 88 5.46 -19.05 4.98
N VAL A 89 6.01 -18.67 6.14
CA VAL A 89 5.50 -17.57 6.96
C VAL A 89 5.67 -16.24 6.22
N ARG A 90 6.88 -15.97 5.70
CA ARG A 90 7.14 -14.76 4.91
C ARG A 90 6.21 -14.67 3.69
N GLU A 91 6.03 -15.77 2.95
CA GLU A 91 5.15 -15.81 1.78
C GLU A 91 3.69 -15.52 2.16
N SER A 92 3.17 -16.19 3.19
CA SER A 92 1.78 -16.02 3.64
C SER A 92 1.49 -14.58 4.06
N VAL A 93 2.39 -13.99 4.85
CA VAL A 93 2.28 -12.61 5.33
C VAL A 93 2.46 -11.60 4.18
N TYR A 94 3.42 -11.82 3.29
CA TYR A 94 3.63 -10.99 2.09
C TYR A 94 2.38 -10.95 1.22
N ARG A 95 1.86 -12.13 0.83
CA ARG A 95 0.67 -12.23 -0.01
C ARG A 95 -0.52 -11.53 0.64
N ALA A 96 -0.77 -11.78 1.91
CA ALA A 96 -1.84 -11.11 2.65
C ALA A 96 -1.67 -9.59 2.69
N TYR A 97 -0.44 -9.08 2.85
CA TYR A 97 -0.16 -7.64 2.91
C TYR A 97 -0.37 -6.92 1.58
N VAL A 98 0.07 -7.52 0.47
CA VAL A 98 0.00 -6.90 -0.87
C VAL A 98 -1.39 -7.02 -1.53
N THR A 99 -2.26 -7.91 -1.05
CA THR A 99 -3.65 -8.05 -1.53
C THR A 99 -4.69 -7.41 -0.61
N ARG A 100 -4.27 -6.61 0.38
CA ARG A 100 -5.21 -5.89 1.27
C ARG A 100 -6.13 -4.98 0.47
N ALA A 101 -7.41 -5.01 0.84
CA ALA A 101 -8.45 -4.17 0.24
C ALA A 101 -8.48 -4.23 -1.30
N SER A 102 -8.25 -5.44 -1.83
CA SER A 102 -8.28 -5.75 -3.27
C SER A 102 -9.23 -6.91 -3.55
N GLU A 103 -9.52 -7.12 -4.82
CA GLU A 103 -10.28 -8.25 -5.36
C GLU A 103 -9.65 -9.62 -5.05
N LEU A 104 -8.36 -9.65 -4.72
CA LEU A 104 -7.62 -10.85 -4.31
C LEU A 104 -7.69 -11.12 -2.79
N GLY A 105 -8.35 -10.24 -2.04
CA GLY A 105 -8.57 -10.35 -0.59
C GLY A 105 -10.03 -10.69 -0.23
N ASP A 106 -10.49 -10.20 0.92
CA ASP A 106 -11.91 -10.26 1.28
C ASP A 106 -12.69 -9.24 0.44
N ALA A 107 -13.58 -9.72 -0.42
CA ALA A 107 -14.35 -8.91 -1.37
C ALA A 107 -15.16 -7.78 -0.70
N LYS A 108 -15.48 -7.89 0.60
CA LYS A 108 -16.21 -6.82 1.32
C LYS A 108 -15.37 -5.56 1.55
N PHE A 109 -14.05 -5.65 1.40
CA PHE A 109 -13.10 -4.54 1.53
C PHE A 109 -12.47 -4.14 0.20
N ASP A 110 -12.94 -4.66 -0.93
CA ASP A 110 -12.35 -4.36 -2.24
C ASP A 110 -12.49 -2.87 -2.58
N ASN A 111 -11.36 -2.24 -2.89
CA ASN A 111 -11.28 -0.83 -3.27
C ASN A 111 -11.28 -0.61 -4.79
N SER A 112 -11.33 -1.66 -5.61
CA SER A 112 -11.22 -1.56 -7.07
C SER A 112 -12.26 -0.62 -7.69
N GLU A 113 -13.53 -0.78 -7.34
CA GLU A 113 -14.62 0.08 -7.83
C GLU A 113 -14.54 1.51 -7.26
N LEU A 114 -14.15 1.66 -5.99
CA LEU A 114 -13.95 2.99 -5.40
C LEU A 114 -12.83 3.75 -6.13
N MET A 115 -11.73 3.08 -6.46
CA MET A 115 -10.62 3.69 -7.21
C MET A 115 -11.05 4.12 -8.61
N GLN A 116 -11.84 3.30 -9.32
CA GLN A 116 -12.40 3.66 -10.62
C GLN A 116 -13.26 4.92 -10.53
N GLU A 117 -14.19 4.97 -9.57
CA GLU A 117 -15.05 6.15 -9.37
C GLU A 117 -14.22 7.39 -9.00
N ILE A 118 -13.24 7.26 -8.11
CA ILE A 118 -12.32 8.35 -7.74
C ILE A 118 -11.61 8.92 -8.97
N LEU A 119 -11.09 8.06 -9.86
CA LEU A 119 -10.39 8.51 -11.06
C LEU A 119 -11.32 9.23 -12.04
N GLN A 120 -12.53 8.71 -12.26
CA GLN A 120 -13.54 9.34 -13.11
C GLN A 120 -13.94 10.72 -12.59
N LEU A 121 -14.24 10.82 -11.28
CA LEU A 121 -14.63 12.06 -10.62
C LEU A 121 -13.49 13.09 -10.61
N ARG A 122 -12.25 12.65 -10.41
CA ARG A 122 -11.07 13.54 -10.48
C ARG A 122 -10.85 14.10 -11.88
N LEU A 123 -11.07 13.29 -12.92
CA LEU A 123 -11.00 13.76 -14.31
C LEU A 123 -12.11 14.77 -14.60
N GLU A 124 -13.36 14.46 -14.21
CA GLU A 124 -14.49 15.38 -14.39
C GLU A 124 -14.26 16.71 -13.66
N MET A 125 -13.81 16.68 -12.41
CA MET A 125 -13.46 17.86 -11.62
C MET A 125 -12.41 18.73 -12.31
N ALA A 126 -11.36 18.12 -12.86
CA ALA A 126 -10.31 18.85 -13.57
C ALA A 126 -10.86 19.53 -14.84
N ASN A 127 -11.65 18.80 -15.62
CA ASN A 127 -12.27 19.32 -16.84
C ASN A 127 -13.23 20.49 -16.55
N LEU A 128 -14.03 20.41 -15.48
CA LEU A 128 -14.89 21.52 -15.06
C LEU A 128 -14.08 22.79 -14.77
N LEU A 129 -12.89 22.63 -14.21
CA LEU A 129 -11.98 23.73 -13.91
C LEU A 129 -11.08 24.14 -15.09
N GLY A 130 -11.28 23.56 -16.28
CA GLY A 130 -10.52 23.90 -17.49
C GLY A 130 -9.11 23.31 -17.55
N PHE A 131 -8.84 22.23 -16.81
CA PHE A 131 -7.60 21.46 -16.91
C PHE A 131 -7.84 20.17 -17.70
N ASP A 132 -6.83 19.70 -18.44
CA ASP A 132 -6.94 18.47 -19.25
C ASP A 132 -6.97 17.18 -18.42
N ASN A 133 -6.43 17.23 -17.19
CA ASN A 133 -6.41 16.10 -16.27
C ASN A 133 -6.19 16.57 -14.81
N PHE A 134 -6.39 15.66 -13.87
CA PHE A 134 -6.27 15.96 -12.44
C PHE A 134 -4.83 16.27 -11.99
N ALA A 135 -3.81 15.76 -12.68
CA ALA A 135 -2.42 16.06 -12.33
C ALA A 135 -2.08 17.53 -12.60
N ASP A 136 -2.52 18.07 -13.75
CA ASP A 136 -2.37 19.50 -14.07
C ASP A 136 -3.12 20.38 -13.06
N TYR A 137 -4.37 20.02 -12.74
CA TYR A 137 -5.12 20.69 -11.67
C TYR A 137 -4.38 20.67 -10.33
N SER A 138 -3.82 19.52 -9.96
CA SER A 138 -3.10 19.34 -8.70
C SER A 138 -1.79 20.13 -8.64
N LEU A 139 -1.13 20.32 -9.78
CA LEU A 139 0.12 21.08 -9.87
C LEU A 139 -0.09 22.60 -9.88
N ALA A 140 -1.27 23.08 -10.27
CA ALA A 140 -1.56 24.52 -10.32
C ALA A 140 -1.31 25.27 -8.99
N SER A 141 -1.29 24.57 -7.86
CA SER A 141 -1.00 25.12 -6.52
C SER A 141 0.36 24.70 -5.94
N LYS A 142 1.18 23.96 -6.69
CA LYS A 142 2.46 23.38 -6.23
C LYS A 142 3.66 24.05 -6.91
N MET A 143 4.85 23.83 -6.35
CA MET A 143 6.10 24.40 -6.89
C MET A 143 6.57 23.74 -8.19
N ALA A 144 6.13 22.49 -8.47
CA ALA A 144 6.56 21.79 -9.66
C ALA A 144 5.92 22.42 -10.91
N PRO A 145 6.71 22.76 -11.93
CA PRO A 145 6.28 23.65 -13.01
C PRO A 145 5.35 23.00 -14.05
N SER A 146 5.42 21.67 -14.25
CA SER A 146 4.52 20.95 -15.15
C SER A 146 4.50 19.45 -14.89
N VAL A 147 3.45 18.75 -15.37
CA VAL A 147 3.38 17.28 -15.35
C VAL A 147 4.53 16.65 -16.13
N HIS A 148 4.95 17.28 -17.24
CA HIS A 148 6.07 16.82 -18.05
C HIS A 148 7.38 16.81 -17.25
N GLU A 149 7.70 17.90 -16.55
CA GLU A 149 8.92 18.00 -15.77
C GLU A 149 8.93 17.04 -14.58
N VAL A 150 7.79 16.86 -13.89
CA VAL A 150 7.65 15.85 -12.83
C VAL A 150 7.92 14.46 -13.38
N LYS A 151 7.30 14.11 -14.52
CA LYS A 151 7.50 12.80 -15.16
C LYS A 151 8.95 12.60 -15.60
N GLN A 152 9.57 13.60 -16.22
CA GLN A 152 10.95 13.53 -16.68
C GLN A 152 11.92 13.37 -15.51
N PHE A 153 11.70 14.09 -14.40
CA PHE A 153 12.48 13.93 -13.18
C PHE A 153 12.39 12.50 -12.62
N LEU A 154 11.18 11.95 -12.49
CA LEU A 154 10.97 10.60 -11.95
C LEU A 154 11.57 9.52 -12.86
N VAL A 155 11.44 9.65 -14.19
CA VAL A 155 12.02 8.70 -15.14
C VAL A 155 13.55 8.76 -15.11
N ASN A 156 14.15 9.96 -15.09
CA ASN A 156 15.60 10.12 -14.97
C ASN A 156 16.14 9.52 -13.66
N LEU A 157 15.42 9.73 -12.55
CA LEU A 157 15.74 9.12 -11.27
C LEU A 157 15.70 7.58 -11.36
N ALA A 158 14.64 7.01 -11.93
CA ALA A 158 14.51 5.57 -12.12
C ALA A 158 15.62 4.99 -13.00
N ASP A 159 15.99 5.66 -14.09
CA ASP A 159 17.06 5.21 -14.97
C ASP A 159 18.43 5.22 -14.27
N LYS A 160 18.71 6.21 -13.44
CA LYS A 160 19.93 6.27 -12.62
C LYS A 160 19.94 5.24 -11.49
N ALA A 161 18.79 4.96 -10.90
CA ALA A 161 18.64 3.98 -9.82
C ALA A 161 18.62 2.52 -10.32
N ARG A 162 18.36 2.27 -11.61
CA ARG A 162 18.22 0.91 -12.15
C ARG A 162 19.50 0.08 -12.03
N GLN A 163 20.65 0.66 -12.39
CA GLN A 163 21.92 -0.07 -12.31
C GLN A 163 22.29 -0.48 -10.88
N PRO A 164 22.29 0.41 -9.87
CA PRO A 164 22.56 0.00 -8.49
C PRO A 164 21.51 -0.99 -7.96
N ALA A 165 20.22 -0.80 -8.27
CA ALA A 165 19.18 -1.76 -7.87
C ALA A 165 19.40 -3.17 -8.44
N ASN A 166 19.84 -3.29 -9.70
CA ASN A 166 20.18 -4.59 -10.28
C ASN A 166 21.41 -5.22 -9.60
N ALA A 167 22.43 -4.41 -9.29
CA ALA A 167 23.61 -4.89 -8.58
C ALA A 167 23.27 -5.37 -7.16
N GLU A 168 22.38 -4.66 -6.45
CA GLU A 168 21.85 -5.07 -5.15
C GLU A 168 21.07 -6.39 -5.25
N LEU A 169 20.25 -6.57 -6.29
CA LEU A 169 19.54 -7.83 -6.52
C LEU A 169 20.50 -8.98 -6.81
N GLU A 170 21.51 -8.78 -7.66
CA GLU A 170 22.55 -9.77 -7.96
C GLU A 170 23.31 -10.16 -6.69
N GLN A 171 23.65 -9.18 -5.84
CA GLN A 171 24.30 -9.43 -4.55
C GLN A 171 23.40 -10.26 -3.63
N LEU A 172 22.12 -9.91 -3.50
CA LEU A 172 21.17 -10.66 -2.68
C LEU A 172 21.02 -12.12 -3.16
N GLN A 173 20.95 -12.33 -4.48
CA GLN A 173 20.89 -13.67 -5.07
C GLN A 173 22.17 -14.46 -4.80
N HIS A 174 23.34 -13.82 -4.90
CA HIS A 174 24.61 -14.46 -4.62
C HIS A 174 24.73 -14.90 -3.15
N GLU A 175 24.39 -14.01 -2.21
CA GLU A 175 24.37 -14.32 -0.78
C GLU A 175 23.39 -15.47 -0.48
N ALA A 176 22.18 -15.42 -1.05
CA ALA A 176 21.19 -16.50 -0.90
C ALA A 176 21.74 -17.87 -1.35
N GLN A 177 22.42 -17.92 -2.50
CA GLN A 177 23.05 -19.15 -3.00
C GLN A 177 24.17 -19.65 -2.09
N GLN A 178 24.99 -18.77 -1.51
CA GLN A 178 26.01 -19.17 -0.54
C GLN A 178 25.41 -19.82 0.72
N HIS A 179 24.18 -19.44 1.06
CA HIS A 179 23.40 -20.01 2.16
C HIS A 179 22.52 -21.21 1.72
N GLY A 180 22.68 -21.71 0.49
CA GLY A 180 21.96 -22.89 -0.02
C GLY A 180 20.50 -22.64 -0.40
N ILE A 181 20.13 -21.39 -0.66
CA ILE A 181 18.79 -20.99 -1.11
C ILE A 181 18.81 -20.83 -2.63
N GLU A 182 18.17 -21.74 -3.35
CA GLU A 182 18.18 -21.79 -4.82
C GLU A 182 17.00 -21.05 -5.50
N GLU A 183 15.92 -20.75 -4.75
CA GLU A 183 14.72 -19.98 -5.22
C GLU A 183 14.21 -18.93 -4.22
#